data_AF-A0A5A7T998-F1
#
_entry.id   AF-A0A5A7T998-F1
#
_cell.length_a   1.000
_cell.length_b   1.000
_cell.length_c   1.000
_cell.angle_alpha   90.00
_cell.angle_beta   90.00
_cell.angle_gamma   90.00
#
_symmetry.space_group_name_H-M   'P 1'
#
loop_
_entity.id
_entity.type
_entity.pdbx_description
1 polymer ?
#
loop_
_entity_poly.entity_id
_entity_poly.type
_entity_poly.pdbx_seq_one_letter_code
_entity_poly.pdbx_strand_id
1 'polypeptide(L)'
;MVLGMQWLQKQGSMTVDWRNLAMTFVVGDAKVVLKGDPSLTRMEISLKMLIKQWKPDDRGYLVDFRAMGVKKTDRQLTVGETVEELQLEFELLEQEFADIFELPAGLPPLRQIDHQIQLKDGTDPINVRLYRYPHVQKNEIEKLVNEMLATGIICPSVSPFSSPVILVKKKDGG
;
A
#
# COMPACT_ATOMS: atom_id res chain seq x y z
N MET A 1 0.04 11.72 10.61
CA MET A 1 1.38 11.75 11.22
C MET A 1 1.38 10.83 12.43
N VAL A 2 2.22 9.79 12.47
CA VAL A 2 2.30 8.85 13.60
C VAL A 2 3.48 9.29 14.47
N LEU A 3 3.19 9.78 15.68
CA LEU A 3 4.22 10.17 16.64
C LEU A 3 4.67 8.92 17.41
N GLY A 4 5.95 8.55 17.25
CA GLY A 4 6.53 7.36 17.88
C GLY A 4 6.87 7.53 19.37
N MET A 5 7.11 6.41 20.04
CA MET A 5 7.38 6.37 21.50
C MET A 5 8.63 7.17 21.90
N GLN A 6 9.64 7.23 21.02
CA GLN A 6 10.86 8.04 21.23
C GLN A 6 10.59 9.55 21.28
N TRP A 7 9.56 10.02 20.56
CA TRP A 7 9.18 11.43 20.59
C TRP A 7 8.41 11.76 21.87
N LEU A 8 7.50 10.87 22.28
CA LEU A 8 6.71 11.00 23.51
C LEU A 8 7.57 11.03 24.77
N GLN A 9 8.66 10.23 24.83
CA GLN A 9 9.61 10.26 25.95
C GLN A 9 10.24 11.64 26.21
N LYS A 10 10.35 12.49 25.17
CA LYS A 10 10.94 13.83 25.30
C LYS A 10 10.00 14.86 25.95
N GLN A 11 8.69 14.58 26.00
CA GLN A 11 7.67 15.54 26.44
C GLN A 11 7.35 15.46 27.95
N GLY A 12 7.99 14.54 28.68
CA GLY A 12 7.77 14.36 30.12
C GLY A 12 6.40 13.77 30.47
N SER A 13 5.91 14.06 31.68
CA SER A 13 4.62 13.57 32.16
C SER A 13 3.46 14.15 31.34
N MET A 14 2.58 13.27 30.87
CA MET A 14 1.41 13.63 30.08
C MET A 14 0.14 13.01 30.67
N THR A 15 -0.97 13.70 30.48
CA THR A 15 -2.31 13.20 30.83
C THR A 15 -3.05 12.89 29.54
N VAL A 16 -3.56 11.66 29.43
CA VAL A 16 -4.32 11.20 28.27
C VAL A 16 -5.77 10.94 28.68
N ASP A 17 -6.70 11.67 28.06
CA ASP A 17 -8.14 11.45 28.13
C ASP A 17 -8.57 10.70 26.86
N TRP A 18 -8.66 9.38 26.99
CA TRP A 18 -9.06 8.50 25.90
C TRP A 18 -10.50 8.72 25.45
N ARG A 19 -11.39 9.18 26.34
CA ARG A 19 -12.81 9.41 26.01
C ARG A 19 -12.97 10.63 25.11
N ASN A 20 -12.21 11.68 25.38
CA ASN A 20 -12.24 12.91 24.61
C ASN A 20 -11.16 12.98 23.51
N LEU A 21 -10.44 11.88 23.30
CA LEU A 21 -9.30 11.79 22.38
C LEU A 21 -8.30 12.94 22.57
N ALA A 22 -8.03 13.31 23.82
CA ALA A 22 -7.19 14.45 24.15
C ALA A 22 -5.93 14.02 24.90
N MET A 23 -4.78 14.50 24.47
CA MET A 23 -3.50 14.33 25.15
C MET A 23 -2.96 15.69 25.54
N THR A 24 -2.59 15.86 26.80
CA THR A 24 -2.08 17.11 27.36
C THR A 24 -0.69 16.89 27.94
N PHE A 25 0.25 17.76 27.59
CA PHE A 25 1.61 17.79 28.13
C PHE A 25 2.14 19.23 28.18
N VAL A 26 3.28 19.43 28.83
CA VAL A 26 3.87 20.76 29.02
C VAL A 26 5.17 20.86 28.23
N VAL A 27 5.33 21.93 27.47
CA VAL A 27 6.58 22.25 26.76
C VAL A 27 7.05 23.62 27.23
N GLY A 28 8.12 23.65 28.03
CA GLY A 28 8.53 24.87 28.74
C GLY A 28 7.47 25.31 29.75
N ASP A 29 6.96 26.53 29.63
CA ASP A 29 5.85 27.05 30.45
C ASP A 29 4.47 26.91 29.75
N ALA A 30 4.43 26.39 28.53
CA ALA A 30 3.22 26.29 27.74
C ALA A 30 2.55 24.92 27.87
N LYS A 31 1.26 24.93 28.19
CA LYS A 31 0.42 23.73 28.19
C LYS A 31 -0.07 23.45 26.77
N VAL A 32 0.34 22.31 26.21
CA VAL A 32 -0.06 21.87 24.87
C VAL A 32 -1.14 20.80 24.98
N VAL A 33 -2.21 20.94 24.18
CA VAL A 33 -3.30 19.97 24.08
C VAL A 33 -3.40 19.49 22.65
N LEU A 34 -3.10 18.21 22.43
CA LEU A 34 -3.40 17.51 21.19
C LEU A 34 -4.82 16.94 21.29
N LYS A 35 -5.65 17.24 20.30
CA LYS A 35 -7.02 16.73 20.23
C LYS A 35 -7.17 15.91 18.96
N GLY A 36 -7.66 14.68 19.11
CA GLY A 36 -8.02 13.84 17.97
C GLY A 36 -9.13 14.50 17.17
N ASP A 37 -9.05 14.37 15.85
CA ASP A 37 -10.08 14.85 14.94
C ASP A 37 -11.29 13.87 14.97
N PRO A 38 -12.45 14.29 15.48
CA PRO A 38 -13.62 13.41 15.57
C PRO A 38 -14.10 12.93 14.20
N SER A 39 -13.83 13.66 13.12
CA SER A 39 -14.23 13.31 11.75
C SER A 39 -13.47 12.10 11.19
N LEU A 40 -12.31 11.78 11.77
CA LEU A 40 -11.49 10.62 11.40
C LEU A 40 -11.89 9.34 12.17
N THR A 41 -12.62 9.46 13.28
CA THR A 41 -13.23 8.34 14.01
C THR A 41 -14.55 7.95 13.37
N ARG A 42 -14.51 7.23 12.24
CA ARG A 42 -15.67 6.47 11.79
C ARG A 42 -15.80 5.22 12.65
N MET A 43 -16.78 5.21 13.55
CA MET A 43 -17.09 4.05 14.38
C MET A 43 -18.46 3.53 14.00
N GLU A 44 -18.54 2.24 13.64
CA GLU A 44 -19.83 1.59 13.41
C GLU A 44 -20.57 1.48 14.75
N ILE A 45 -21.80 2.00 14.80
CA ILE A 45 -22.66 1.92 15.98
C ILE A 45 -23.99 1.28 15.59
N SER A 46 -24.57 0.49 16.50
CA SER A 46 -25.90 -0.07 16.27
C SER A 46 -26.95 1.04 16.29
N LEU A 47 -27.98 0.89 15.45
CA LEU A 47 -29.10 1.84 15.35
C LEU A 47 -29.85 2.02 16.69
N LYS A 48 -29.89 0.94 17.50
CA LYS A 48 -30.44 0.96 18.87
C LYS A 48 -29.64 1.87 19.82
N MET A 49 -28.31 1.87 19.71
CA MET A 49 -27.46 2.75 20.52
C MET A 49 -27.56 4.20 20.05
N LEU A 50 -27.63 4.43 18.74
CA LEU A 50 -27.84 5.76 18.15
C LEU A 50 -29.14 6.39 18.69
N ILE A 51 -30.27 5.68 18.62
CA ILE A 51 -31.55 6.18 19.12
C ILE A 51 -31.50 6.49 20.62
N LYS A 52 -30.84 5.64 21.43
CA LYS A 52 -30.73 5.86 22.89
C LYS A 52 -29.92 7.11 23.25
N GLN A 53 -29.00 7.52 22.38
CA GLN A 53 -28.14 8.69 22.60
C GLN A 53 -28.67 9.96 21.93
N TRP A 54 -29.69 9.86 21.07
CA TRP A 54 -30.27 10.97 20.33
C TRP A 54 -30.97 11.98 21.26
N LYS A 55 -30.52 13.23 21.24
CA LYS A 55 -31.11 14.34 22.01
C LYS A 55 -32.18 15.07 21.19
N PRO A 56 -33.08 15.83 21.83
CA PRO A 56 -34.14 16.58 21.13
C PRO A 56 -33.63 17.56 20.07
N ASP A 57 -32.43 18.11 20.26
CA ASP A 57 -31.82 19.07 19.33
C ASP A 57 -30.99 18.39 18.23
N ASP A 58 -30.78 17.08 18.32
CA ASP A 58 -29.97 16.34 17.34
C ASP A 58 -30.76 16.17 16.05
N ARG A 59 -30.11 16.44 14.93
CA ARG A 59 -30.64 16.25 13.57
C ARG A 59 -29.71 15.33 12.80
N GLY A 60 -30.28 14.48 11.96
CA GLY A 60 -29.51 13.69 11.02
C GLY A 60 -30.41 12.94 10.05
N TYR A 61 -29.77 12.35 9.05
CA TYR A 61 -30.44 11.63 7.98
C TYR A 61 -30.15 10.14 8.13
N LEU A 62 -31.20 9.33 8.13
CA LEU A 62 -31.07 7.88 8.01
C LEU A 62 -31.13 7.52 6.52
N VAL A 63 -30.01 7.10 5.96
CA VAL A 63 -29.95 6.60 4.58
C VAL A 63 -30.04 5.08 4.63
N ASP A 64 -31.24 4.55 4.41
CA ASP A 64 -31.51 3.12 4.31
C ASP A 64 -31.23 2.66 2.87
N PHE A 65 -30.10 1.98 2.67
CA PHE A 65 -29.83 1.28 1.41
C PHE A 65 -30.64 -0.02 1.40
N ARG A 66 -31.95 0.08 1.14
CA ARG A 66 -32.78 -1.12 0.94
C ARG A 66 -32.25 -1.87 -0.24
N ALA A 67 -31.69 -3.04 0.06
CA ALA A 67 -31.25 -4.07 -0.87
C ALA A 67 -31.20 -3.59 -2.31
N MET A 68 -30.02 -3.07 -2.71
CA MET A 68 -29.56 -3.33 -4.07
C MET A 68 -29.49 -4.85 -4.21
N GLY A 69 -30.64 -5.46 -4.51
CA GLY A 69 -30.71 -6.77 -5.11
C GLY A 69 -30.08 -6.60 -6.48
N VAL A 70 -28.75 -6.65 -6.52
CA VAL A 70 -28.00 -6.73 -7.75
C VAL A 70 -28.35 -8.08 -8.35
N LYS A 71 -29.49 -8.16 -9.04
CA LYS A 71 -29.56 -8.95 -10.25
C LYS A 71 -28.37 -8.46 -11.08
N LYS A 72 -27.57 -9.39 -11.61
CA LYS A 72 -26.35 -9.12 -12.39
C LYS A 72 -26.52 -8.08 -13.52
N THR A 73 -27.74 -7.62 -13.78
CA THR A 73 -28.13 -6.62 -14.77
C THR A 73 -28.12 -5.17 -14.29
N ASP A 74 -28.18 -4.85 -12.98
CA ASP A 74 -28.32 -3.45 -12.53
C ASP A 74 -27.18 -3.00 -11.59
N ARG A 75 -25.93 -3.12 -12.07
CA ARG A 75 -24.77 -2.38 -11.53
C ARG A 75 -24.65 -0.98 -12.14
N GLN A 76 -25.76 -0.30 -12.43
CA GLN A 76 -25.66 1.10 -12.75
C GLN A 76 -25.50 1.88 -11.44
N LEU A 77 -24.23 2.10 -11.10
CA LEU A 77 -23.79 3.40 -10.59
C LEU A 77 -24.63 4.45 -11.33
N THR A 78 -25.43 5.26 -10.63
CA THR A 78 -25.96 6.47 -11.26
C THR A 78 -24.79 7.43 -11.41
N VAL A 79 -23.96 7.14 -12.39
CA VAL A 79 -23.21 8.12 -13.13
C VAL A 79 -24.28 9.03 -13.72
N GLY A 80 -24.19 10.34 -13.46
CA GLY A 80 -25.08 11.33 -14.08
C GLY A 80 -24.85 11.47 -15.59
N GLU A 81 -23.92 10.69 -16.13
CA GLU A 81 -23.50 10.57 -17.51
C GLU A 81 -23.83 9.15 -17.96
N THR A 82 -24.33 9.02 -19.18
CA THR A 82 -24.60 7.72 -19.80
C THR A 82 -23.33 6.87 -19.83
N VAL A 83 -23.45 5.53 -19.75
CA VAL A 83 -22.28 4.62 -19.84
C VAL A 83 -21.48 4.90 -21.12
N GLU A 84 -22.14 5.40 -22.18
CA GLU A 84 -21.53 5.81 -23.44
C GLU A 84 -20.67 7.09 -23.32
N GLU A 85 -21.01 8.04 -22.45
CA GLU A 85 -20.23 9.27 -22.22
C GLU A 85 -18.96 8.99 -21.40
N LEU A 86 -19.06 8.14 -20.37
CA LEU A 86 -17.88 7.70 -19.60
C LEU A 86 -16.95 6.78 -20.38
N GLN A 87 -17.49 6.01 -21.32
CA GLN A 87 -16.69 5.12 -22.17
C GLN A 87 -15.65 5.94 -22.93
N LEU A 88 -16.05 7.11 -23.43
CA LEU A 88 -15.20 8.02 -24.18
C LEU A 88 -14.15 8.67 -23.27
N GLU A 89 -14.53 9.11 -22.06
CA GLU A 89 -13.56 9.60 -21.07
C GLU A 89 -12.55 8.54 -20.62
N PHE A 90 -12.99 7.30 -20.44
CA PHE A 90 -12.13 6.20 -20.05
C PHE A 90 -11.18 5.78 -21.18
N GLU A 91 -11.67 5.72 -22.42
CA GLU A 91 -10.82 5.48 -23.60
C GLU A 91 -9.79 6.59 -23.79
N LEU A 92 -10.18 7.85 -23.55
CA LEU A 92 -9.24 8.98 -23.57
C LEU A 92 -8.20 8.85 -22.45
N LEU A 93 -8.60 8.42 -21.25
CA LEU A 93 -7.70 8.21 -20.12
C LEU A 93 -6.72 7.05 -20.36
N GLU A 94 -7.21 5.93 -20.91
CA GLU A 94 -6.36 4.80 -21.30
C GLU A 94 -5.37 5.19 -22.39
N GLN A 95 -5.77 6.04 -23.35
CA GLN A 95 -4.86 6.58 -24.36
C GLN A 95 -3.86 7.57 -23.77
N GLU A 96 -4.29 8.44 -22.87
CA GLU A 96 -3.44 9.43 -22.21
C GLU A 96 -2.34 8.76 -21.37
N PHE A 97 -2.68 7.68 -20.68
CA PHE A 97 -1.79 6.94 -19.79
C PHE A 97 -1.39 5.56 -20.33
N ALA A 98 -1.40 5.39 -21.65
CA ALA A 98 -1.04 4.13 -22.30
C ALA A 98 0.37 3.65 -21.91
N ASP A 99 1.28 4.61 -21.68
CA ASP A 99 2.66 4.40 -21.25
C ASP A 99 2.78 3.69 -19.88
N ILE A 100 1.82 3.89 -18.97
CA ILE A 100 1.80 3.23 -17.65
C ILE A 100 1.62 1.71 -17.79
N PHE A 101 0.94 1.27 -18.85
CA PHE A 101 0.63 -0.14 -19.10
C PHE A 101 1.67 -0.84 -19.98
N GLU A 102 2.62 -0.11 -20.56
CA GLU A 102 3.71 -0.70 -21.31
C GLU A 102 4.63 -1.50 -20.40
N LEU A 103 5.13 -2.63 -20.93
CA LEU A 103 6.14 -3.40 -20.21
C LEU A 103 7.43 -2.58 -20.13
N PRO A 104 8.02 -2.39 -18.94
CA PRO A 104 9.24 -1.62 -18.81
C PRO A 104 10.37 -2.28 -19.60
N ALA A 105 10.96 -1.51 -20.53
CA ALA A 105 12.03 -1.97 -21.41
C ALA A 105 13.43 -1.90 -20.77
N GLY A 106 13.53 -1.62 -19.47
CA GLY A 106 14.80 -1.53 -18.77
C GLY A 106 14.68 -0.95 -17.35
N LEU A 107 15.81 -0.48 -16.82
CA LEU A 107 15.88 0.14 -15.51
C LEU A 107 15.05 1.43 -15.47
N PRO A 108 14.40 1.73 -14.33
CA PRO A 108 13.69 2.99 -14.16
C PRO A 108 14.66 4.18 -14.34
N PRO A 109 14.15 5.34 -14.79
CA PRO A 109 14.97 6.53 -14.93
C PRO A 109 15.62 6.91 -13.59
N LEU A 110 16.83 7.49 -13.66
CA LEU A 110 17.53 7.99 -12.50
C LEU A 110 16.66 8.99 -11.73
N ARG A 111 16.55 8.79 -10.41
CA ARG A 111 15.79 9.65 -9.50
C ARG A 111 16.77 10.43 -8.60
N GLN A 112 16.26 11.45 -7.90
CA GLN A 112 17.05 12.22 -6.94
C GLN A 112 17.57 11.37 -5.77
N ILE A 113 16.86 10.29 -5.44
CA ILE A 113 17.23 9.35 -4.39
C ILE A 113 17.50 8.02 -5.08
N ASP A 114 18.73 7.54 -4.98
CA ASP A 114 19.11 6.18 -5.35
C ASP A 114 19.25 5.32 -4.09
N HIS A 115 18.84 4.07 -4.18
CA HIS A 115 18.86 3.15 -3.04
C HIS A 115 20.19 2.40 -3.00
N GLN A 116 21.03 2.73 -2.02
CA GLN A 116 22.25 1.99 -1.76
C GLN A 116 22.07 1.02 -0.58
N ILE A 117 22.45 -0.24 -0.78
CA ILE A 117 22.56 -1.22 0.31
C ILE A 117 23.93 -1.01 0.99
N GLN A 118 23.92 -0.43 2.20
CA GLN A 118 25.12 -0.25 3.01
C GLN A 118 25.47 -1.55 3.75
N LEU A 119 26.69 -2.03 3.57
CA LEU A 119 27.21 -3.18 4.33
C LEU A 119 27.79 -2.71 5.67
N LYS A 120 27.78 -3.57 6.68
CA LYS A 120 28.46 -3.29 7.95
C LYS A 120 29.97 -3.40 7.74
N ASP A 121 30.74 -2.58 8.45
CA ASP A 121 32.20 -2.64 8.40
C ASP A 121 32.71 -4.04 8.77
N GLY A 122 33.69 -4.53 8.01
CA GLY A 122 34.26 -5.88 8.19
C GLY A 122 33.39 -7.03 7.66
N THR A 123 32.34 -6.76 6.88
CA THR A 123 31.54 -7.83 6.26
C THR A 123 32.22 -8.35 5.00
N ASP A 124 32.58 -9.63 5.00
CA ASP A 124 33.08 -10.32 3.81
C ASP A 124 31.96 -10.62 2.79
N PRO A 125 32.28 -10.65 1.47
CA PRO A 125 31.32 -11.04 0.46
C PRO A 125 30.79 -12.47 0.64
N ILE A 126 29.48 -12.64 0.50
CA ILE A 126 28.84 -13.96 0.53
C ILE A 126 28.92 -14.57 -0.87
N ASN A 127 29.70 -15.63 -1.04
CA ASN A 127 29.83 -16.37 -2.31
C ASN A 127 29.43 -17.83 -2.13
N VAL A 128 28.17 -18.15 -2.43
CA VAL A 128 27.60 -19.48 -2.25
C VAL A 128 27.53 -20.22 -3.59
N ARG A 129 27.94 -21.48 -3.59
CA ARG A 129 27.83 -22.34 -4.78
C ARG A 129 26.37 -22.61 -5.15
N LEU A 130 26.10 -22.64 -6.45
CA LEU A 130 24.79 -23.00 -7.00
C LEU A 130 24.40 -24.43 -6.63
N TYR A 131 23.10 -24.65 -6.39
CA TYR A 131 22.56 -25.99 -6.17
C TYR A 131 22.52 -26.80 -7.48
N ARG A 132 22.51 -28.13 -7.35
CA ARG A 132 22.29 -29.02 -8.50
C ARG A 132 20.80 -29.09 -8.81
N TYR A 133 20.41 -28.74 -10.03
CA TYR A 133 19.01 -28.80 -10.48
C TYR A 133 18.78 -30.00 -11.41
N PRO A 134 17.62 -30.67 -11.30
CA PRO A 134 17.15 -31.59 -12.34
C PRO A 134 17.00 -30.87 -13.69
N HIS A 135 17.14 -31.59 -14.80
CA HIS A 135 17.08 -31.02 -16.16
C HIS A 135 15.85 -30.14 -16.42
N VAL A 136 14.67 -30.57 -15.94
CA VAL A 136 13.42 -29.82 -16.12
C VAL A 136 13.49 -28.43 -15.45
N GLN A 137 14.03 -28.35 -14.24
CA GLN A 137 14.16 -27.07 -13.53
C GLN A 137 15.22 -26.18 -14.17
N LYS A 138 16.34 -26.77 -14.62
CA LYS A 138 17.41 -26.03 -15.29
C LYS A 138 16.89 -25.31 -16.54
N ASN A 139 16.12 -26.01 -17.38
CA ASN A 139 15.57 -25.43 -18.60
C ASN A 139 14.64 -24.25 -18.31
N GLU A 140 13.79 -24.35 -17.29
CA GLU A 140 12.88 -23.25 -16.92
C GLU A 140 13.65 -22.05 -16.35
N ILE A 141 14.68 -22.31 -15.53
CA ILE A 141 15.55 -21.25 -15.02
C ILE A 141 16.26 -20.52 -16.18
N GLU A 142 16.84 -21.26 -17.13
CA GLU A 142 17.53 -20.65 -18.28
C GLU A 142 16.57 -19.82 -19.15
N LYS A 143 15.34 -20.32 -19.36
CA LYS A 143 14.29 -19.57 -20.07
C LYS A 143 13.96 -18.25 -19.36
N LEU A 144 13.67 -18.29 -18.06
CA LEU A 144 13.36 -17.09 -17.27
C LEU A 144 14.53 -16.10 -17.23
N VAL A 145 15.76 -16.60 -17.12
CA VAL A 145 16.97 -15.75 -17.16
C VAL A 145 17.10 -15.04 -18.50
N ASN A 146 16.88 -15.75 -19.62
CA ASN A 146 16.92 -15.13 -20.95
C ASN A 146 15.82 -14.08 -21.14
N GLU A 147 14.61 -14.32 -20.64
CA GLU A 147 13.52 -13.34 -20.66
C GLU A 147 13.85 -12.09 -19.82
N MET A 148 14.42 -12.28 -18.62
CA MET A 148 14.85 -11.16 -17.76
C MET A 148 16.03 -10.37 -18.35
N LEU A 149 16.94 -11.04 -19.07
CA LEU A 149 18.03 -10.38 -19.81
C LEU A 149 17.47 -9.58 -20.99
N ALA A 150 16.53 -10.15 -21.75
CA ALA A 150 15.91 -9.48 -22.90
C ALA A 150 15.09 -8.24 -22.50
N THR A 151 14.44 -8.29 -21.33
CA THR A 151 13.68 -7.16 -20.76
C THR A 151 14.56 -6.16 -20.02
N GLY A 152 15.85 -6.44 -19.81
CA GLY A 152 16.77 -5.54 -19.12
C GLY A 152 16.58 -5.46 -17.60
N ILE A 153 15.82 -6.39 -17.01
CA ILE A 153 15.64 -6.51 -15.55
C ILE A 153 16.95 -6.94 -14.86
N ILE A 154 17.73 -7.80 -15.53
CA ILE A 154 19.04 -8.26 -15.06
C ILE A 154 20.11 -8.01 -16.11
N CYS A 155 21.38 -8.00 -15.69
CA CYS A 155 22.53 -7.91 -16.58
C CYS A 155 23.67 -8.82 -16.11
N PRO A 156 24.58 -9.23 -17.02
CA PRO A 156 25.80 -9.93 -16.63
C PRO A 156 26.65 -9.06 -15.70
N SER A 157 27.15 -9.65 -14.61
CA SER A 157 28.05 -8.96 -13.68
C SER A 157 29.14 -9.91 -13.17
N VAL A 158 30.29 -9.34 -12.81
CA VAL A 158 31.39 -10.05 -12.15
C VAL A 158 31.40 -9.58 -10.69
N SER A 159 30.50 -10.14 -9.90
CA SER A 159 30.33 -9.78 -8.48
C SER A 159 31.09 -10.74 -7.57
N PRO A 160 31.73 -10.25 -6.49
CA PRO A 160 32.24 -11.13 -5.42
C PRO A 160 31.10 -11.76 -4.60
N PHE A 161 29.86 -11.27 -4.75
CA PHE A 161 28.67 -11.83 -4.12
C PHE A 161 27.96 -12.83 -5.05
N SER A 162 27.54 -13.97 -4.50
CA SER A 162 26.75 -14.97 -5.20
C SER A 162 25.78 -15.67 -4.24
N SER A 163 24.52 -15.78 -4.66
CA SER A 163 23.44 -16.46 -3.96
C SER A 163 22.75 -17.45 -4.89
N PRO A 164 22.38 -18.66 -4.41
CA PRO A 164 21.74 -19.66 -5.25
C PRO A 164 20.28 -19.31 -5.56
N VAL A 165 19.81 -19.68 -6.75
CA VAL A 165 18.41 -19.53 -7.18
C VAL A 165 17.62 -20.78 -6.78
N ILE A 166 16.34 -20.63 -6.44
CA ILE A 166 15.45 -21.76 -6.13
C ILE A 166 14.16 -21.58 -6.93
N LEU A 167 13.78 -22.63 -7.67
CA LEU A 167 12.50 -22.68 -8.38
C LEU A 167 11.41 -23.15 -7.41
N VAL A 168 10.37 -22.34 -7.25
CA VAL A 168 9.23 -22.64 -6.37
C VAL A 168 7.96 -22.64 -7.19
N LYS A 169 7.25 -23.77 -7.21
CA LYS A 169 5.94 -23.88 -7.87
C LYS A 169 4.93 -23.03 -7.12
N LYS A 170 4.22 -22.15 -7.82
CA LYS A 170 3.13 -21.37 -7.22
C LYS A 170 1.91 -22.25 -7.01
N LYS A 171 1.08 -21.90 -6.01
CA LYS A 171 -0.12 -22.67 -5.65
C LYS A 171 -1.06 -22.89 -6.83
N ASP A 172 -1.14 -21.91 -7.73
CA ASP A 172 -2.08 -21.91 -8.86
C ASP A 172 -1.53 -22.63 -10.10
N GLY A 173 -0.40 -23.32 -9.99
CA GLY A 173 0.11 -24.19 -11.05
C GLY A 173 0.83 -23.47 -12.19
N GLY A 174 1.23 -22.21 -11.99
CA GLY A 174 2.24 -21.56 -12.81
C GLY A 174 3.56 -22.33 -12.80
#